data_AF-A0A5C7LLI3-F1
#
_entry.id   AF-A0A5C7LLI3-F1
#
_cell.length_a   1.000
_cell.length_b   1.000
_cell.length_c   1.000
_cell.angle_alpha   90.00
_cell.angle_beta   90.00
_cell.angle_gamma   90.00
#
_symmetry.space_group_name_H-M   'P 1'
#
loop_
_entity.id
_entity.type
_entity.pdbx_description
1 polymer ?
#
loop_
_entity_poly.entity_id
_entity_poly.type
_entity_poly.pdbx_seq_one_letter_code
_entity_poly.pdbx_strand_id
1 'polypeptide(L)'
;MTMDFGLMDSTDVAAAAGIKLVSFRVALTRSKERRAKDRAIPSDIPEPDRVIGRSPVWFRETIEDWLVVRNKIKDVGLRTYMKSQSEGDVTEPVE
;
A
#
# COMPACT_ATOMS: atom_id res chain seq x y z
N MET A 1 0.86 13.10 30.78
CA MET A 1 1.44 12.43 29.59
C MET A 1 0.41 11.42 29.13
N THR A 2 -0.53 11.86 28.29
CA THR A 2 -1.55 10.98 27.73
C THR A 2 -0.83 10.02 26.80
N MET A 3 -0.85 8.72 27.09
CA MET A 3 -0.33 7.72 26.16
C MET A 3 -1.23 7.75 24.92
N ASP A 4 -0.79 8.45 23.87
CA ASP A 4 -1.40 8.29 22.54
C ASP A 4 -1.21 6.82 22.18
N PHE A 5 -2.30 6.06 22.14
CA PHE A 5 -2.30 4.60 21.99
C PHE A 5 -1.80 4.10 20.62
N GLY A 6 -1.08 4.93 19.86
CA GLY A 6 -0.51 4.56 18.57
C GLY A 6 -1.55 4.11 17.55
N LEU A 7 -2.85 4.38 17.77
CA LEU A 7 -3.90 3.99 16.87
C LEU A 7 -4.02 5.02 15.74
N MET A 8 -4.10 4.52 14.51
CA MET A 8 -4.22 5.28 13.28
C MET A 8 -5.55 4.98 12.63
N ASP A 9 -6.31 6.02 12.30
CA ASP A 9 -7.53 5.89 11.50
C ASP A 9 -7.21 5.84 9.99
N SER A 10 -8.24 5.71 9.15
CA SER A 10 -8.04 5.65 7.70
C SER A 10 -7.38 6.91 7.11
N THR A 11 -7.58 8.08 7.73
CA THR A 11 -6.98 9.36 7.34
C THR A 11 -5.49 9.36 7.67
N ASP A 12 -5.14 8.94 8.89
CA ASP A 12 -3.75 8.84 9.35
C ASP A 12 -2.95 7.87 8.48
N VAL A 13 -3.53 6.69 8.19
CA VAL A 13 -2.88 5.69 7.34
C VAL A 13 -2.71 6.19 5.91
N ALA A 14 -3.71 6.89 5.36
CA ALA A 14 -3.61 7.48 4.03
C ALA A 14 -2.48 8.52 3.96
N ALA A 15 -2.38 9.38 4.98
CA ALA A 15 -1.31 10.37 5.10
C ALA A 15 0.07 9.70 5.19
N ALA A 16 0.22 8.70 6.05
CA ALA A 16 1.47 7.95 6.20
C ALA A 16 1.88 7.20 4.92
N ALA A 17 0.91 6.70 4.15
CA ALA A 17 1.15 6.04 2.87
C ALA A 17 1.38 6.99 1.68
N GLY A 18 1.26 8.31 1.91
CA GLY A 18 1.39 9.35 0.90
C GLY A 18 0.30 9.31 -0.17
N ILE A 19 -0.93 8.94 0.19
CA ILE A 19 -2.05 8.83 -0.75
C ILE A 19 -3.30 9.54 -0.23
N LYS A 20 -4.23 9.85 -1.14
CA LYS A 20 -5.52 10.44 -0.77
C LYS A 20 -6.37 9.42 -0.01
N LEU A 21 -7.15 9.87 0.98
CA LEU A 21 -8.09 9.04 1.75
C LEU A 21 -9.06 8.25 0.85
N VAL A 22 -9.55 8.85 -0.23
CA VAL A 22 -10.43 8.17 -1.18
C VAL A 22 -9.72 6.98 -1.84
N SER A 23 -8.47 7.17 -2.27
CA SER A 23 -7.65 6.09 -2.84
C SER A 23 -7.35 5.01 -1.81
N PHE A 24 -7.10 5.38 -0.55
CA PHE A 24 -6.93 4.43 0.55
C PHE A 24 -8.19 3.57 0.75
N ARG A 25 -9.39 4.17 0.79
CA ARG A 25 -10.65 3.43 0.93
C ARG A 25 -10.88 2.45 -0.21
N VAL A 26 -10.60 2.84 -1.46
CA VAL A 26 -10.70 1.94 -2.62
C VAL A 26 -9.72 0.79 -2.49
N ALA A 27 -8.46 1.07 -2.10
CA ALA A 27 -7.46 0.04 -1.89
C ALA A 27 -7.88 -0.92 -0.77
N LEU A 28 -8.44 -0.42 0.33
CA LEU A 28 -8.89 -1.24 1.46
C LEU A 28 -10.03 -2.18 1.05
N THR A 29 -11.01 -1.70 0.28
CA THR A 29 -12.08 -2.54 -0.26
C THR A 29 -11.51 -3.63 -1.17
N ARG A 30 -10.61 -3.29 -2.07
CA ARG A 30 -9.95 -4.27 -2.97
C ARG A 30 -9.14 -5.30 -2.19
N SER A 31 -8.42 -4.88 -1.15
CA SER A 31 -7.67 -5.79 -0.27
C SER A 31 -8.59 -6.78 0.43
N LYS A 32 -9.76 -6.34 0.92
CA LYS A 32 -10.78 -7.22 1.51
C LYS A 32 -11.34 -8.21 0.49
N GLU A 33 -11.70 -7.74 -0.71
CA GLU A 33 -12.20 -8.59 -1.78
C GLU A 33 -11.17 -9.64 -2.23
N ARG A 34 -9.88 -9.26 -2.29
CA ARG A 34 -8.80 -10.18 -2.61
C ARG A 34 -8.60 -11.24 -1.53
N ARG A 35 -8.60 -10.85 -0.25
CA ARG A 35 -8.53 -11.77 0.89
C ARG A 35 -9.70 -12.76 0.88
N ALA A 36 -10.93 -12.28 0.65
CA ALA A 36 -12.11 -13.13 0.56
C ALA A 36 -12.08 -14.15 -0.61
N LYS A 37 -11.18 -13.98 -1.58
CA LYS A 37 -11.01 -14.86 -2.74
C LYS A 37 -9.68 -15.63 -2.71
N ASP A 38 -8.97 -15.64 -1.57
CA ASP A 38 -7.64 -16.24 -1.42
C ASP A 38 -6.60 -15.72 -2.43
N ARG A 39 -6.73 -14.44 -2.82
CA ARG A 39 -5.85 -13.74 -3.78
C ARG A 39 -5.15 -12.53 -3.17
N ALA A 40 -4.90 -12.57 -1.86
CA ALA A 40 -4.17 -11.50 -1.18
C ALA A 40 -2.78 -11.31 -1.81
N ILE A 41 -2.37 -10.05 -1.99
CA ILE A 41 -1.03 -9.72 -2.47
C ILE A 41 -0.22 -9.01 -1.38
N PRO A 42 1.12 -9.06 -1.45
CA PRO A 42 1.96 -8.48 -0.40
C PRO A 42 1.80 -6.97 -0.17
N SER A 43 1.30 -6.21 -1.16
CA SER A 43 1.04 -4.76 -1.02
C SER A 43 -0.37 -4.42 -0.56
N ASP A 44 -1.21 -5.41 -0.28
CA ASP A 44 -2.56 -5.19 0.26
C ASP A 44 -2.53 -4.48 1.62
N ILE A 45 -3.54 -3.64 1.88
CA ILE A 45 -3.71 -3.02 3.18
C ILE A 45 -4.04 -4.11 4.21
N PRO A 46 -3.36 -4.13 5.37
CA PRO A 46 -3.60 -5.12 6.40
C PRO A 46 -5.02 -5.06 6.95
N GLU A 47 -5.45 -6.13 7.61
CA GLU A 47 -6.69 -6.09 8.39
C GLU A 47 -6.60 -5.05 9.49
N PRO A 48 -7.72 -4.37 9.80
CA PRO A 48 -7.73 -3.44 10.92
C PRO A 48 -7.47 -4.20 12.22
N ASP A 49 -6.52 -3.71 13.02
CA ASP A 49 -6.23 -4.27 14.34
C ASP A 49 -7.44 -4.15 15.27
N ARG A 50 -8.21 -3.07 15.12
CA ARG A 50 -9.48 -2.86 15.84
C ARG A 50 -10.50 -2.13 14.97
N VAL A 51 -11.75 -2.20 15.40
CA VAL A 51 -12.85 -1.38 14.88
C VAL A 51 -13.44 -0.60 16.04
N ILE A 52 -13.43 0.74 15.94
CA ILE A 52 -14.05 1.64 16.91
C ILE A 52 -15.36 2.13 16.32
N GLY A 53 -16.49 1.63 16.85
CA GLY A 53 -17.81 1.85 16.26
C GLY A 53 -17.90 1.23 14.87
N ARG A 54 -17.82 2.07 13.82
CA ARG A 54 -17.79 1.64 12.41
C ARG A 54 -16.46 1.97 11.70
N SER A 55 -15.53 2.57 12.43
CA SER A 55 -14.26 3.04 11.88
C SER A 55 -13.17 2.00 12.11
N PRO A 56 -12.54 1.46 11.05
CA PRO A 56 -11.36 0.62 11.19
C PRO A 56 -10.18 1.47 11.67
N VAL A 57 -9.41 0.93 12.60
CA VAL A 57 -8.18 1.52 13.11
C VAL A 57 -7.06 0.48 13.16
N TRP A 58 -5.83 0.95 13.00
CA TRP A 58 -4.63 0.12 13.03
C TRP A 58 -3.66 0.62 14.10
N PHE A 59 -2.82 -0.25 14.60
CA PHE A 59 -1.64 0.18 15.33
C PHE A 59 -0.63 0.79 14.36
N ARG A 60 0.10 1.80 14.83
CA ARG A 60 1.16 2.47 14.09
C ARG A 60 2.20 1.46 13.59
N GLU A 61 2.60 0.53 14.45
CA GLU A 61 3.58 -0.53 14.11
C GLU A 61 3.09 -1.40 12.94
N THR A 62 1.82 -1.84 12.96
CA THR A 62 1.20 -2.59 11.86
C THR A 62 1.29 -1.83 10.53
N ILE A 63 1.11 -0.51 10.56
CA ILE A 63 1.17 0.33 9.38
C ILE A 63 2.61 0.57 8.92
N GLU A 64 3.54 0.78 9.84
CA GLU A 64 4.96 0.94 9.54
C GLU A 64 5.52 -0.31 8.84
N ASP A 65 5.22 -1.50 9.35
CA ASP A 65 5.61 -2.78 8.74
C ASP A 65 5.04 -2.92 7.31
N TRP A 66 3.76 -2.61 7.15
CA TRP A 66 3.11 -2.63 5.85
C TRP A 66 3.75 -1.63 4.87
N LEU A 67 4.10 -0.42 5.33
CA LEU A 67 4.72 0.60 4.48
C LEU A 67 6.10 0.17 3.97
N VAL A 68 6.90 -0.52 4.79
CA VAL A 68 8.19 -1.08 4.35
C VAL A 68 7.99 -2.04 3.18
N VAL A 69 7.07 -2.98 3.32
CA VAL A 69 6.76 -3.98 2.27
C VAL A 69 6.23 -3.29 1.01
N ARG A 70 5.27 -2.37 1.17
CA ARG A 70 4.66 -1.63 0.07
C ARG A 70 5.69 -0.82 -0.72
N ASN A 71 6.57 -0.10 -0.04
CA ASN A 71 7.56 0.75 -0.69
C ASN A 71 8.62 -0.10 -1.40
N LYS A 72 9.06 -1.21 -0.80
CA LYS A 72 9.94 -2.17 -1.47
C LYS A 72 9.34 -2.69 -2.78
N ILE A 73 8.05 -3.01 -2.80
CA ILE A 73 7.36 -3.47 -4.02
C ILE A 73 7.29 -2.35 -5.07
N LYS A 74 7.02 -1.11 -4.66
CA LYS A 74 7.03 0.04 -5.58
C LYS A 74 8.41 0.26 -6.18
N ASP A 75 9.46 0.18 -5.38
CA ASP A 75 10.84 0.38 -5.85
C ASP A 75 11.26 -0.71 -6.83
N VAL A 76 10.89 -1.97 -6.57
CA VAL A 76 11.12 -3.08 -7.51
C VAL A 76 10.36 -2.85 -8.81
N GLY A 77 9.08 -2.49 -8.75
CA GLY A 77 8.28 -2.20 -9.94
C GLY A 77 8.86 -1.05 -10.77
N LEU A 78 9.31 0.02 -10.10
CA LEU A 78 9.93 1.17 -10.75
C LEU A 78 11.26 0.79 -11.41
N ARG A 79 12.12 0.01 -10.74
CA ARG A 79 13.40 -0.45 -11.31
C ARG A 79 13.19 -1.34 -12.55
N THR A 80 12.24 -2.26 -12.49
CA THR A 80 11.90 -3.12 -13.64
C THR A 80 11.38 -2.28 -14.81
N TYR A 81 10.52 -1.30 -14.55
CA TYR A 81 10.04 -0.38 -15.57
C TYR A 81 11.19 0.42 -16.20
N MET A 82 12.07 1.03 -15.40
CA MET A 82 13.20 1.82 -15.92
C MET A 82 14.17 0.96 -16.74
N LYS A 83 14.44 -0.29 -16.32
CA LYS A 83 15.27 -1.23 -17.09
C LYS A 83 14.66 -1.57 -18.45
N SER A 84 13.35 -1.79 -18.50
CA SER A 84 12.63 -2.06 -19.76
C SER A 84 12.66 -0.88 -20.74
N GLN A 85 12.78 0.36 -20.24
CA GLN A 85 12.88 1.56 -21.06
C GLN A 85 14.32 1.79 -21.56
N SER A 86 15.34 1.43 -20.79
CA SER A 86 16.76 1.57 -21.20
C SER A 86 17.21 0.52 -22.22
N GLU A 87 16.55 -0.64 -22.28
CA GLU A 87 16.88 -1.74 -23.21
C GLU A 87 16.09 -1.65 -24.53
N GLY A 88 15.24 -0.63 -24.72
CA GLY A 88 14.29 -0.51 -25.82
C GLY A 88 14.62 0.52 -26.92
N ASP A 89 15.80 1.14 -26.92
CA ASP A 89 16.18 2.19 -27.89
C ASP A 89 17.40 1.81 -28.75
N VAL A 90 17.33 0.65 -29.41
CA VAL A 90 18.15 0.31 -30.59
C VAL A 90 17.27 -0.45 -31.58
N THR A 91 16.38 0.25 -32.26
CA THR A 91 15.95 -0.20 -33.58
C THR A 91 16.73 0.61 -34.60
N GLU A 92 17.84 0.03 -35.07
CA GLU A 92 18.43 0.48 -36.32
C GLU A 92 17.36 0.40 -37.42
N PRO A 93 17.24 1.42 -38.29
CA PRO A 93 16.31 1.36 -39.40
C PRO A 93 16.79 0.25 -40.34
N VAL A 94 15.94 -0.77 -40.53
CA VAL A 94 16.15 -1.77 -41.56
C VAL A 94 15.94 -1.08 -42.90
N GLU A 95 17.01 -0.97 -43.70
CA GLU A 95 17.00 -0.49 -45.09
C GLU A 95 16.08 -1.33 -46.00
#